data_AF-G9KBR5-F1
#
_entry.id   AF-G9KBR5-F1
#
_cell.length_a   1.000
_cell.length_b   1.000
_cell.length_c   1.000
_cell.angle_alpha   90.00
_cell.angle_beta   90.00
_cell.angle_gamma   90.00
#
_symmetry.space_group_name_H-M   'P 1'
#
loop_
_entity.id
_entity.type
_entity.pdbx_description
1 polymer ?
#
loop_
_entity_poly.entity_id
_entity_poly.type
_entity_poly.pdbx_seq_one_letter_code
_entity_poly.pdbx_strand_id
1 'polypeptide(L)'
;VSGDSGTITLRCKDLRVLQLDIEGVEATLDIARSIEGLEIGGRLALTSFPFFYRPRGLRLGDAWHFHPPERYYKRVARETNAWRLSEVNEDFSLCPSYPRAVIVPRAVDDDALARCARFRQGGRFPVLSYHHAPSGTV
;
A
#
# COMPACT_ATOMS: atom_id res chain seq x y z
N VAL A 1 -32.14 40.46 -12.91
CA VAL A 1 -30.73 40.40 -13.35
C VAL A 1 -30.33 38.95 -13.18
N SER A 2 -30.35 38.19 -14.27
CA SER A 2 -30.00 36.77 -14.30
C SER A 2 -28.49 36.71 -14.09
N GLY A 3 -28.05 36.46 -12.85
CA GLY A 3 -26.63 36.28 -12.56
C GLY A 3 -26.17 34.98 -13.21
N ASP A 4 -25.22 35.09 -14.13
CA ASP A 4 -24.54 33.96 -14.74
C ASP A 4 -23.97 33.07 -13.62
N SER A 5 -24.56 31.90 -13.39
CA SER A 5 -24.18 30.94 -12.36
C SER A 5 -23.77 29.63 -13.00
N GLY A 6 -22.85 28.92 -12.36
CA GLY A 6 -22.35 27.63 -12.81
C GLY A 6 -22.48 26.58 -11.71
N THR A 7 -22.63 25.32 -12.11
CA THR A 7 -22.75 24.19 -11.19
C THR A 7 -21.56 23.25 -11.36
N ILE A 8 -20.88 22.93 -10.27
CA ILE A 8 -19.83 21.91 -10.21
C ILE A 8 -20.38 20.67 -9.50
N THR A 9 -20.23 19.50 -10.13
CA THR A 9 -20.61 18.21 -9.53
C THR A 9 -19.38 17.38 -9.22
N LEU A 10 -19.13 17.12 -7.93
CA LEU A 10 -18.03 16.28 -7.46
C LEU A 10 -18.54 14.87 -7.15
N ARG A 11 -17.92 13.87 -7.78
CA ARG A 11 -18.19 12.45 -7.52
C ARG A 11 -17.06 11.88 -6.68
N CYS A 12 -17.35 11.60 -5.41
CA CYS A 12 -16.34 11.22 -4.44
C CYS A 12 -16.16 9.68 -4.38
N LYS A 13 -14.98 9.22 -3.94
CA LYS A 13 -14.66 7.80 -3.78
C LYS A 13 -15.44 7.11 -2.64
N ASP A 14 -16.04 7.89 -1.75
CA ASP A 14 -16.92 7.43 -0.67
C ASP A 14 -18.40 7.38 -1.11
N LEU A 15 -18.64 7.35 -2.41
CA LEU A 15 -19.96 7.24 -3.04
C LEU A 15 -20.86 8.46 -2.86
N ARG A 16 -20.35 9.57 -2.28
CA ARG A 16 -21.09 10.82 -2.19
C ARG A 16 -21.01 11.60 -3.51
N VAL A 17 -22.10 12.29 -3.81
CA VAL A 17 -22.16 13.28 -4.89
C VAL A 17 -22.42 14.64 -4.25
N LEU A 18 -21.48 15.57 -4.43
CA LEU A 18 -21.60 16.94 -3.93
C LEU A 18 -21.89 17.84 -5.12
N GLN A 19 -22.96 18.63 -5.04
CA GLN A 19 -23.30 19.64 -6.04
C GLN A 19 -23.07 21.02 -5.43
N LEU A 20 -22.28 21.83 -6.12
CA LEU A 20 -21.91 23.18 -5.71
C LEU A 20 -22.43 24.16 -6.77
N ASP A 21 -23.35 25.03 -6.37
CA ASP A 21 -23.82 26.12 -7.22
C ASP A 21 -23.02 27.38 -6.88
N ILE A 22 -22.39 27.97 -7.90
CA ILE A 22 -21.44 29.07 -7.77
C ILE A 22 -21.95 30.24 -8.60
N GLU A 23 -21.98 31.42 -7.97
CA GLU A 23 -22.30 32.67 -8.65
C GLU A 23 -21.09 33.16 -9.45
N GLY A 24 -21.29 33.44 -10.73
CA GLY A 24 -20.24 33.84 -11.67
C GLY A 24 -19.63 32.67 -12.43
N VAL A 25 -19.67 32.75 -13.76
CA VAL A 25 -19.04 31.75 -14.66
C VAL A 25 -17.53 31.71 -14.49
N GLU A 26 -16.86 32.86 -14.37
CA GLU A 26 -15.41 32.92 -14.16
C GLU A 26 -15.00 32.23 -12.85
N ALA A 27 -15.70 32.52 -11.75
CA ALA A 27 -15.44 31.89 -10.46
C ALA A 27 -15.67 30.37 -10.50
N THR A 28 -16.73 29.92 -11.18
CA THR A 28 -17.00 28.50 -11.41
C THR A 28 -15.84 27.83 -12.14
N LEU A 29 -15.34 28.44 -13.22
CA LEU A 29 -14.22 27.90 -14.00
C LEU A 29 -12.92 27.85 -13.19
N ASP A 30 -12.61 28.88 -12.41
CA ASP A 30 -11.39 28.93 -11.61
C ASP A 30 -11.40 27.92 -10.46
N ILE A 31 -12.56 27.70 -9.83
CA ILE A 31 -12.74 26.66 -8.82
C ILE A 31 -12.60 25.28 -9.46
N ALA A 32 -13.24 25.03 -10.61
CA ALA A 32 -13.12 23.74 -11.31
C ALA A 32 -11.65 23.43 -11.65
N ARG A 33 -10.92 24.39 -12.23
CA ARG A 33 -9.49 24.26 -12.53
C ARG A 33 -8.63 24.02 -11.30
N SER A 34 -8.96 24.65 -10.17
CA SER A 34 -8.23 24.45 -8.92
C SER A 34 -8.43 23.04 -8.36
N ILE A 35 -9.66 22.50 -8.44
CA ILE A 35 -9.98 21.14 -8.02
C ILE A 35 -9.25 20.13 -8.91
N GLU A 36 -9.35 20.25 -10.23
CA GLU A 36 -8.59 19.43 -11.19
C GLU A 36 -7.08 19.54 -10.94
N GLY A 37 -6.62 20.75 -10.60
CA GLY A 37 -5.25 21.05 -10.22
C GLY A 37 -4.79 20.45 -8.90
N LEU A 38 -5.68 19.95 -8.05
CA LEU A 38 -5.36 19.25 -6.79
C LEU A 38 -5.56 17.73 -6.91
N GLU A 39 -6.27 17.28 -7.94
CA GLU A 39 -6.46 15.87 -8.20
C GLU A 39 -5.14 15.18 -8.57
N ILE A 40 -4.98 13.97 -8.04
CA ILE A 40 -3.76 13.16 -8.20
C ILE A 40 -3.72 12.46 -9.57
N GLY A 41 -4.80 12.55 -10.37
CA GLY A 41 -4.97 11.83 -11.64
C GLY A 41 -3.87 12.13 -12.65
N GLY A 42 -2.80 11.32 -12.66
CA GLY A 42 -1.65 11.46 -13.56
C GLY A 42 -0.38 12.06 -12.94
N ARG A 43 -0.39 12.44 -11.66
CA ARG A 43 0.76 13.05 -10.98
C ARG A 43 1.58 12.03 -10.20
N LEU A 44 2.89 12.25 -10.14
CA LEU A 44 3.81 11.43 -9.33
C LEU A 44 3.38 11.45 -7.86
N ALA A 45 3.50 10.31 -7.16
CA ALA A 45 3.14 10.21 -5.75
C ALA A 45 3.79 11.31 -4.88
N LEU A 46 5.00 11.76 -5.25
CA LEU A 46 5.76 12.78 -4.53
C LEU A 46 5.10 14.16 -4.50
N THR A 47 4.15 14.46 -5.40
CA THR A 47 3.38 15.71 -5.39
C THR A 47 2.04 15.58 -4.67
N SER A 48 1.78 14.46 -4.01
CA SER A 48 0.55 14.24 -3.25
C SER A 48 0.62 14.84 -1.84
N PHE A 49 -0.56 15.14 -1.28
CA PHE A 49 -0.72 15.77 0.04
C PHE A 49 0.12 15.13 1.18
N PRO A 50 0.26 13.80 1.31
CA PRO A 50 1.08 13.19 2.36
C PRO A 50 2.53 13.69 2.45
N PHE A 51 3.14 14.10 1.34
CA PHE A 51 4.53 14.60 1.32
C PHE A 51 4.66 16.04 1.83
N PHE A 52 3.58 16.82 1.73
CA PHE A 52 3.49 18.21 2.22
C PHE A 52 2.89 18.30 3.63
N TYR A 53 2.21 17.25 4.09
CA TYR A 53 1.59 17.23 5.41
C TYR A 53 2.66 17.30 6.52
N ARG A 54 2.46 18.24 7.47
CA ARG A 54 3.35 18.50 8.62
C ARG A 54 2.53 18.53 9.92
N PRO A 55 2.13 17.37 10.45
CA PRO A 55 1.35 17.29 11.68
C PRO A 55 2.14 17.82 12.88
N ARG A 56 1.48 18.62 13.73
CA ARG A 56 2.07 19.06 15.00
C ARG A 56 2.08 17.90 15.98
N GLY A 57 3.25 17.59 16.54
CA GLY A 57 3.39 16.58 17.60
C GLY A 57 3.52 15.13 17.13
N LEU A 58 3.37 14.82 15.83
CA LEU A 58 3.66 13.50 15.31
C LEU A 58 5.14 13.42 14.90
N ARG A 59 5.91 12.56 15.55
CA ARG A 59 7.27 12.22 15.09
C ARG A 59 7.19 10.98 14.24
N LEU A 60 8.00 10.93 13.17
CA LEU A 60 8.04 9.80 12.23
C LEU A 60 8.34 8.45 12.93
N GLY A 61 8.96 8.45 14.11
CA GLY A 61 9.22 7.24 14.88
C GLY A 61 8.02 6.68 15.65
N ASP A 62 7.03 7.51 15.98
CA ASP A 62 6.00 7.16 16.98
C ASP A 62 4.82 6.39 16.35
N ALA A 63 4.59 6.54 15.05
CA ALA A 63 3.42 5.98 14.36
C ALA A 63 3.75 4.79 13.44
N TRP A 64 5.00 4.68 12.96
CA TRP A 64 5.42 3.62 12.05
C TRP A 64 5.87 2.39 12.82
N HIS A 65 4.92 1.74 13.49
CA HIS A 65 5.11 0.41 14.04
C HIS A 65 5.11 -0.61 12.90
N PHE A 66 6.19 -0.64 12.12
CA PHE A 66 6.42 -1.75 11.21
C PHE A 66 6.41 -3.03 12.06
N HIS A 67 5.53 -3.97 11.71
CA HIS A 67 5.56 -5.30 12.29
C HIS A 67 6.38 -6.16 11.34
N PRO A 68 7.72 -6.19 11.50
CA PRO A 68 8.58 -6.95 10.61
C PRO A 68 8.13 -8.42 10.64
N PRO A 69 8.09 -9.12 9.48
CA PRO A 69 7.78 -10.55 9.42
C PRO A 69 8.60 -11.38 10.42
N GLU A 70 9.79 -10.92 10.80
CA GLU A 70 10.69 -11.36 11.85
C GLU A 70 9.99 -11.56 13.20
N ARG A 71 9.08 -10.65 13.59
CA ARG A 71 8.34 -10.75 14.86
C ARG A 71 7.37 -11.92 14.81
N TYR A 72 6.65 -12.07 13.70
CA TYR A 72 5.72 -13.18 13.49
C TYR A 72 6.49 -14.52 13.35
N TYR A 73 7.58 -14.52 12.58
CA TYR A 73 8.49 -15.64 12.42
C TYR A 73 9.02 -16.15 13.76
N LYS A 74 9.50 -15.26 14.65
CA LYS A 74 10.00 -15.66 15.98
C LYS A 74 8.99 -16.45 16.79
N ARG A 75 7.68 -16.17 16.64
CA ARG A 75 6.62 -16.96 17.27
C ARG A 75 6.50 -18.34 16.62
N VAL A 76 6.35 -18.40 15.30
CA VAL A 76 6.18 -19.66 14.56
C VAL A 76 7.39 -20.58 14.68
N ALA A 77 8.60 -20.02 14.66
CA ALA A 77 9.86 -20.77 14.78
C ALA A 77 9.99 -21.46 16.15
N ARG A 78 9.53 -20.81 17.23
CA ARG A 78 9.51 -21.39 18.58
C ARG A 78 8.56 -22.58 18.70
N GLU A 79 7.47 -22.57 17.95
CA GLU A 79 6.42 -23.59 18.01
C GLU A 79 6.75 -24.82 17.14
N THR A 80 7.35 -24.60 15.96
CA THR A 80 7.43 -25.64 14.93
C THR A 80 8.85 -26.00 14.50
N ASN A 81 9.79 -25.04 14.54
CA ASN A 81 11.13 -25.14 13.94
C ASN A 81 11.15 -25.57 12.44
N ALA A 82 9.97 -25.57 11.78
CA ALA A 82 9.75 -26.05 10.41
C ALA A 82 9.81 -24.95 9.35
N TRP A 83 9.86 -23.70 9.79
CA TRP A 83 9.91 -22.50 8.95
C TRP A 83 11.24 -21.78 9.16
N ARG A 84 11.70 -21.07 8.14
CA ARG A 84 12.86 -20.17 8.19
C ARG A 84 12.50 -18.81 7.63
N LEU A 85 13.21 -17.79 8.07
CA LEU A 85 13.23 -16.50 7.40
C LEU A 85 14.23 -16.57 6.24
N SER A 86 13.80 -16.18 5.04
CA SER A 86 14.64 -16.04 3.85
C SER A 86 14.75 -14.57 3.48
N GLU A 87 15.97 -14.14 3.16
CA GLU A 87 16.30 -12.80 2.66
C GLU A 87 16.50 -12.83 1.13
N VAL A 88 16.03 -13.88 0.45
CA VAL A 88 16.18 -14.03 -1.01
C VAL A 88 15.55 -12.88 -1.81
N ASN A 89 14.64 -12.11 -1.22
CA ASN A 89 13.99 -10.97 -1.86
C ASN A 89 14.45 -9.62 -1.28
N GLU A 90 15.64 -9.55 -0.66
CA GLU A 90 16.12 -8.37 0.04
C GLU A 90 16.14 -7.11 -0.83
N ASP A 91 16.48 -7.28 -2.11
CA ASP A 91 16.57 -6.26 -3.15
C ASP A 91 15.31 -6.19 -4.04
N PHE A 92 14.27 -6.92 -3.69
CA PHE A 92 13.01 -7.05 -4.43
C PHE A 92 13.14 -7.65 -5.85
N SER A 93 14.26 -8.32 -6.15
CA SER A 93 14.53 -8.86 -7.49
C SER A 93 13.66 -10.07 -7.87
N LEU A 94 13.39 -10.97 -6.92
CA LEU A 94 12.56 -12.16 -7.18
C LEU A 94 11.08 -11.82 -7.30
N CYS A 95 10.59 -10.94 -6.42
CA CYS A 95 9.22 -10.47 -6.44
C CYS A 95 9.13 -9.02 -5.95
N PRO A 96 8.95 -8.05 -6.87
CA PRO A 96 8.84 -6.63 -6.52
C PRO A 96 7.68 -6.27 -5.58
N SER A 97 6.67 -7.15 -5.51
CA SER A 97 5.46 -6.96 -4.70
C SER A 97 5.53 -7.62 -3.31
N TYR A 98 6.59 -8.38 -3.03
CA TYR A 98 6.78 -9.01 -1.73
C TYR A 98 7.69 -8.17 -0.82
N PRO A 99 7.63 -8.38 0.51
CA PRO A 99 8.60 -7.80 1.44
C PRO A 99 10.03 -8.28 1.17
N ARG A 100 11.00 -7.57 1.77
CA ARG A 100 12.44 -7.91 1.69
C ARG A 100 12.75 -9.30 2.23
N ALA A 101 12.16 -9.64 3.38
CA ALA A 101 12.28 -10.94 4.02
C ALA A 101 10.94 -11.67 4.01
N VAL A 102 10.98 -12.97 3.73
CA VAL A 102 9.80 -13.84 3.62
C VAL A 102 9.96 -15.09 4.45
N ILE A 103 8.85 -15.65 4.93
CA ILE A 103 8.87 -16.87 5.73
C ILE A 103 8.55 -18.06 4.82
N VAL A 104 9.42 -19.04 4.80
CA VAL A 104 9.37 -20.20 3.89
C VAL A 104 9.66 -21.50 4.65
N PRO A 105 9.30 -22.67 4.11
CA PRO A 105 9.64 -23.94 4.76
C PRO A 105 11.15 -24.08 4.90
N ARG A 106 11.60 -24.56 6.07
CA ARG A 106 13.02 -24.69 6.37
C ARG A 106 13.78 -25.61 5.42
N ALA A 107 13.10 -26.62 4.88
CA ALA A 107 13.67 -27.59 3.94
C ALA A 107 13.88 -27.05 2.51
N VAL A 108 13.32 -25.88 2.19
CA VAL A 108 13.42 -25.27 0.86
C VAL A 108 14.56 -24.27 0.86
N ASP A 109 15.51 -24.41 -0.07
CA ASP A 109 16.61 -23.48 -0.29
C ASP A 109 16.20 -22.28 -1.16
N ASP A 110 17.04 -21.24 -1.20
CA ASP A 110 16.73 -20.02 -1.94
C ASP A 110 16.75 -20.22 -3.47
N ASP A 111 17.53 -21.18 -3.97
CA ASP A 111 17.54 -21.55 -5.39
C ASP A 111 16.21 -22.16 -5.83
N ALA A 112 15.58 -23.00 -5.00
CA ALA A 112 14.26 -23.54 -5.23
C ALA A 112 13.19 -22.43 -5.23
N LEU A 113 13.31 -21.44 -4.34
CA LEU A 113 12.43 -20.27 -4.36
C LEU A 113 12.58 -19.48 -5.66
N ALA A 114 13.82 -19.25 -6.13
CA ALA A 114 14.07 -18.56 -7.39
C ALA A 114 13.46 -19.32 -8.59
N ARG A 115 13.56 -20.65 -8.63
CA ARG A 115 12.88 -21.47 -9.65
C ARG A 115 11.35 -21.37 -9.54
N CYS A 116 10.80 -21.39 -8.33
CA CYS A 116 9.36 -21.25 -8.10
C CYS A 116 8.84 -19.86 -8.53
N ALA A 117 9.59 -18.80 -8.24
CA ALA A 117 9.26 -17.43 -8.61
C ALA A 117 9.10 -17.30 -10.14
N ARG A 118 10.01 -17.90 -10.92
CA ARG A 118 9.94 -17.90 -12.40
C ARG A 118 8.68 -18.57 -12.95
N PHE A 119 8.12 -19.53 -12.22
CA PHE A 119 6.89 -20.23 -12.61
C PHE A 119 5.62 -19.48 -12.18
N ARG A 120 5.66 -18.72 -11.08
CA ARG A 120 4.49 -18.01 -10.54
C ARG A 120 4.34 -16.63 -11.18
N GLN A 121 3.10 -16.26 -11.46
CA GLN A 121 2.78 -14.93 -11.99
C GLN A 121 3.32 -13.82 -11.07
N GLY A 122 4.08 -12.89 -11.64
CA GLY A 122 4.68 -11.76 -10.92
C GLY A 122 5.73 -12.17 -9.89
N GLY A 123 6.31 -13.37 -9.99
CA GLY A 123 7.31 -13.85 -9.03
C GLY A 123 6.74 -14.24 -7.67
N ARG A 124 5.42 -14.30 -7.51
CA ARG A 124 4.74 -14.49 -6.21
C ARG A 124 4.76 -15.97 -5.79
N PHE A 125 5.93 -16.44 -5.38
CA PHE A 125 6.15 -17.79 -4.87
C PHE A 125 5.44 -18.01 -3.52
N PRO A 126 5.06 -19.24 -3.15
CA PRO A 126 4.38 -19.49 -1.88
C PRO A 126 5.22 -19.05 -0.66
N VAL A 127 4.59 -18.30 0.23
CA VAL A 127 5.17 -17.84 1.51
C VAL A 127 4.18 -18.08 2.64
N LEU A 128 4.68 -18.29 3.86
CA LEU A 128 3.83 -18.45 5.03
C LEU A 128 3.08 -17.14 5.30
N SER A 129 1.76 -17.22 5.29
CA SER A 129 0.89 -16.09 5.66
C SER A 129 0.36 -16.24 7.08
N TYR A 130 0.06 -17.48 7.51
CA TYR A 130 -0.50 -17.77 8.82
C TYR A 130 -0.15 -19.19 9.29
N HIS A 131 -0.12 -19.42 10.60
CA HIS A 131 0.09 -20.71 11.26
C HIS A 131 -0.90 -20.80 12.41
N HIS A 132 -1.72 -21.86 12.40
CA HIS A 132 -2.67 -22.17 13.46
C HIS A 132 -2.02 -23.08 14.49
N ALA A 133 -1.50 -22.51 15.58
CA ALA A 133 -0.75 -23.24 16.59
C ALA A 133 -1.45 -24.49 17.17
N PRO A 134 -2.78 -24.48 17.44
CA PRO A 134 -3.44 -25.67 18.00
C PRO A 134 -3.50 -26.87 17.05
N SER A 135 -3.63 -26.65 15.73
CA SER A 135 -3.75 -27.76 14.75
C SER A 135 -2.49 -27.97 13.91
N GLY A 136 -1.53 -27.05 13.96
CA GLY A 136 -0.34 -27.08 13.10
C GLY A 136 -0.62 -26.75 11.62
N THR A 137 -1.82 -26.25 11.29
CA THR A 137 -2.21 -25.92 9.91
C THR A 137 -1.60 -24.60 9.46
N VAL A 138 -1.19 -24.53 8.19
CA VAL A 138 -0.60 -23.35 7.52
C VAL A 138 -1.29 -23.03 6.21
#